data_AF-A0AAD5X2N0-F1
#
_entry.id   AF-A0AAD5X2N0-F1
#
_cell.length_a   1.000
_cell.length_b   1.000
_cell.length_c   1.000
_cell.angle_alpha   90.00
_cell.angle_beta   90.00
_cell.angle_gamma   90.00
#
_symmetry.space_group_name_H-M   'P 1'
#
loop_
_entity.id
_entity.type
_entity.pdbx_description
1 polymer ?
#
loop_
_entity_poly.entity_id
_entity_poly.type
_entity_poly.pdbx_seq_one_letter_code
_entity_poly.pdbx_strand_id
1 'polypeptide(L)'
;VSVMLCSPEEQGVYRKICRILKKEDGIPEFPVDRSVLSSIKTRINLARKIDEAEHRIQKSTHETNWFKKAAEEMDILLDDSLLGSASDSDGEGPQKKRRTDKSGGKKVYSKEEIARMRRELEGTLGKSLVPKGISGRYLTGNVGVVDVLVENEGSSTLMPTHRPTKAVEEVREAGKGKRTWVKK
;
A
#
# COMPACT_ATOMS: atom_id res chain seq x y z
N VAL A 1 -12.88 -13.70 -10.19
CA VAL A 1 -12.41 -14.35 -8.94
C VAL A 1 -13.19 -13.72 -7.81
N SER A 2 -13.77 -14.53 -6.93
CA SER A 2 -14.54 -14.05 -5.77
C SER A 2 -13.79 -14.43 -4.51
N VAL A 3 -13.58 -13.47 -3.61
CA VAL A 3 -12.94 -13.68 -2.31
C VAL A 3 -13.97 -13.37 -1.22
N MET A 4 -14.00 -14.19 -0.17
CA MET A 4 -14.85 -13.99 1.00
C MET A 4 -13.95 -13.67 2.19
N LEU A 5 -14.30 -12.61 2.92
CA LEU A 5 -13.71 -12.31 4.22
C LEU A 5 -14.66 -12.86 5.29
N CYS A 6 -14.13 -13.57 6.28
CA CYS A 6 -14.94 -14.16 7.35
C CYS A 6 -14.32 -13.79 8.69
N SER A 7 -15.10 -13.09 9.51
CA SER A 7 -14.71 -12.75 10.88
C SER A 7 -14.90 -13.98 11.80
N PRO A 8 -14.23 -14.05 12.96
CA PRO A 8 -14.40 -15.16 13.91
C PRO A 8 -15.87 -15.38 14.32
N GLU A 9 -16.63 -14.29 14.45
CA GLU A 9 -18.06 -14.30 14.77
C GLU A 9 -18.92 -14.97 13.67
N GLU A 10 -18.49 -14.88 12.42
CA GLU A 10 -19.23 -15.37 11.24
C GLU A 10 -18.92 -16.83 10.90
N GLN A 11 -17.97 -17.48 11.60
CA GLN A 11 -17.57 -18.87 11.32
C GLN A 11 -18.72 -19.87 11.42
N GLY A 12 -19.69 -19.61 12.29
CA GLY A 12 -20.90 -20.44 12.41
C GLY A 12 -21.76 -20.40 11.14
N VAL A 13 -21.93 -19.21 10.57
CA VAL A 13 -22.71 -18.98 9.34
C VAL A 13 -21.95 -19.56 8.14
N TYR A 14 -20.64 -19.34 8.07
CA TYR A 14 -19.78 -19.91 7.02
C TYR A 14 -19.89 -21.44 6.93
N ARG A 15 -19.84 -22.15 8.07
CA ARG A 15 -19.99 -23.61 8.10
C ARG A 15 -21.36 -24.08 7.61
N LYS A 16 -22.43 -23.35 7.93
CA LYS A 16 -23.79 -23.65 7.42
C LYS A 16 -23.84 -23.49 5.89
N ILE A 17 -23.29 -22.40 5.36
CA ILE A 17 -23.20 -22.15 3.92
C ILE A 17 -22.42 -23.28 3.22
N CYS A 18 -21.27 -23.67 3.76
CA CYS A 18 -20.46 -24.76 3.21
C CYS A 18 -21.21 -26.09 3.18
N ARG A 19 -21.99 -26.41 4.24
CA ARG A 19 -22.84 -27.60 4.30
C ARG A 19 -23.95 -27.58 3.26
N ILE A 20 -24.64 -26.44 3.10
CA ILE A 20 -25.69 -26.27 2.07
C ILE A 20 -25.10 -26.45 0.67
N LEU A 21 -23.90 -25.93 0.43
CA LEU A 21 -23.18 -26.03 -0.84
C LEU A 21 -22.49 -27.39 -1.06
N LYS A 22 -22.69 -28.38 -0.17
CA LYS A 22 -22.03 -29.70 -0.21
C LYS A 22 -20.50 -29.62 -0.29
N LYS A 23 -19.92 -28.58 0.31
CA LYS A 23 -18.46 -28.40 0.46
C LYS A 23 -18.08 -28.65 1.91
N GLU A 24 -18.06 -29.91 2.33
CA GLU A 24 -17.76 -30.27 3.72
C GLU A 24 -16.34 -29.86 4.13
N ASP A 25 -15.39 -29.89 3.20
CA ASP A 25 -14.00 -29.46 3.40
C ASP A 25 -13.83 -27.93 3.42
N GLY A 26 -14.91 -27.16 3.20
CA GLY A 26 -14.89 -25.70 3.10
C GLY A 26 -14.45 -25.15 1.75
N ILE A 27 -14.32 -23.83 1.69
CA ILE A 27 -13.78 -23.08 0.54
C ILE A 27 -12.25 -23.02 0.71
N PRO A 28 -11.46 -23.24 -0.36
CA PRO A 28 -10.01 -23.13 -0.28
C PRO A 28 -9.58 -21.73 0.19
N GLU A 29 -8.62 -21.67 1.10
CA GLU A 29 -8.07 -20.42 1.58
C GLU A 29 -7.31 -19.71 0.46
N PHE A 30 -7.45 -18.38 0.40
CA PHE A 30 -6.75 -17.58 -0.60
C PHE A 30 -5.25 -17.60 -0.30
N PRO A 31 -4.37 -17.95 -1.27
CA PRO A 31 -2.94 -18.06 -1.04
C PRO A 31 -2.33 -16.67 -0.80
N VAL A 32 -2.08 -16.32 0.46
CA VAL A 32 -1.41 -15.06 0.83
C VAL A 32 0.04 -15.34 1.18
N ASP A 33 0.97 -14.81 0.39
CA ASP A 33 2.39 -14.83 0.74
C ASP A 33 2.69 -13.80 1.83
N ARG A 34 2.86 -14.29 3.06
CA ARG A 34 3.17 -13.45 4.23
C ARG A 34 4.61 -12.95 4.26
N SER A 35 5.51 -13.55 3.48
CA SER A 35 6.95 -13.26 3.55
C SER A 35 7.28 -11.86 3.03
N VAL A 36 6.53 -11.38 2.03
CA VAL A 36 6.73 -10.07 1.39
C VAL A 36 5.89 -8.95 2.03
N LEU A 37 4.85 -9.30 2.79
CA LEU A 37 3.93 -8.34 3.41
C LEU A 37 4.63 -7.26 4.25
N SER A 38 5.72 -7.63 4.94
CA SER A 38 6.45 -6.66 5.76
C SER A 38 7.08 -5.53 4.93
N SER A 39 7.69 -5.86 3.79
CA SER A 39 8.26 -4.89 2.85
C SER A 39 7.15 -4.02 2.24
N ILE A 40 6.04 -4.63 1.84
CA ILE A 40 4.87 -3.90 1.31
C ILE A 40 4.31 -2.93 2.35
N LYS A 41 4.16 -3.37 3.62
CA LYS A 41 3.65 -2.54 4.71
C LYS A 41 4.51 -1.30 4.94
N THR A 42 5.83 -1.41 4.84
CA THR A 42 6.72 -0.24 4.98
C THR A 42 6.50 0.77 3.86
N ARG A 43 6.36 0.31 2.60
CA ARG A 43 6.08 1.17 1.43
C ARG A 43 4.72 1.86 1.55
N ILE A 44 3.68 1.10 1.92
CA ILE A 44 2.31 1.63 2.09
C ILE A 44 2.27 2.68 3.21
N ASN A 45 2.91 2.42 4.35
CA ASN A 45 2.95 3.39 5.44
C ASN A 45 3.59 4.71 5.03
N LEU A 46 4.64 4.65 4.20
CA LEU A 46 5.31 5.84 3.69
C LEU A 46 4.41 6.57 2.68
N ALA A 47 3.80 5.84 1.74
CA ALA A 47 2.84 6.41 0.78
C ALA A 47 1.65 7.08 1.49
N ARG A 48 1.07 6.44 2.51
CA ARG A 48 -0.02 7.02 3.32
C ARG A 48 0.40 8.31 4.03
N LYS A 49 1.63 8.39 4.55
CA LYS A 49 2.14 9.62 5.18
C LYS A 49 2.26 10.76 4.17
N ILE A 50 2.69 10.45 2.94
CA ILE A 50 2.76 11.42 1.85
C ILE A 50 1.36 11.92 1.51
N ASP A 51 0.42 11.01 1.27
CA ASP A 51 -0.96 11.33 0.93
C ASP A 51 -1.63 12.20 2.01
N GLU A 52 -1.51 11.82 3.28
CA GLU A 52 -2.04 12.62 4.40
C GLU A 52 -1.41 14.02 4.50
N ALA A 53 -0.11 14.15 4.17
CA ALA A 53 0.58 15.43 4.21
C ALA A 53 0.17 16.32 3.03
N GLU A 54 0.08 15.75 1.83
CA GLU A 54 -0.32 16.45 0.61
C GLU A 54 -1.76 16.91 0.68
N HIS A 55 -2.67 16.05 1.13
CA HIS A 55 -4.08 16.40 1.32
C HIS A 55 -4.24 17.61 2.25
N ARG A 56 -3.41 17.72 3.30
CA ARG A 56 -3.47 18.89 4.21
C ARG A 56 -2.98 20.16 3.56
N ILE A 57 -1.86 20.10 2.83
CA ILE A 57 -1.36 21.27 2.10
C ILE A 57 -2.39 21.70 1.07
N GLN A 58 -2.89 20.77 0.26
CA GLN A 58 -3.91 21.03 -0.76
C GLN A 58 -5.16 21.65 -0.13
N LYS A 59 -5.65 21.10 0.98
CA LYS A 59 -6.78 21.67 1.72
C LYS A 59 -6.51 23.10 2.16
N SER A 60 -5.37 23.36 2.81
CA SER A 60 -5.01 24.71 3.26
C SER A 60 -4.88 25.70 2.10
N THR A 61 -4.23 25.29 1.01
CA THR A 61 -4.08 26.13 -0.20
C THR A 61 -5.41 26.37 -0.90
N HIS A 62 -6.31 25.39 -0.88
CA HIS A 62 -7.63 25.51 -1.47
C HIS A 62 -8.50 26.48 -0.64
N GLU A 63 -8.48 26.35 0.69
CA GLU A 63 -9.17 27.27 1.60
C GLU A 63 -8.66 28.71 1.43
N THR A 64 -7.34 28.92 1.35
CA THR A 64 -6.78 30.26 1.12
C THR A 64 -7.12 30.82 -0.25
N ASN A 65 -7.06 30.01 -1.31
CA ASN A 65 -7.41 30.44 -2.65
C ASN A 65 -8.90 30.74 -2.78
N TRP A 66 -9.75 29.92 -2.16
CA TRP A 66 -11.18 30.15 -2.10
C TRP A 66 -11.50 31.47 -1.39
N PHE A 67 -10.85 31.73 -0.25
CA PHE A 67 -11.05 32.97 0.50
C PHE A 67 -10.59 34.21 -0.28
N LYS A 68 -9.42 34.15 -0.92
CA LYS A 68 -8.91 35.22 -1.79
C LYS A 68 -9.89 35.53 -2.93
N LYS A 69 -10.35 34.49 -3.63
CA LYS A 69 -11.29 34.64 -4.75
C LYS A 69 -12.64 35.20 -4.31
N ALA A 70 -13.17 34.74 -3.18
CA ALA A 70 -14.44 35.23 -2.65
C ALA A 70 -14.36 36.72 -2.26
N ALA A 71 -13.22 37.19 -1.76
CA ALA A 71 -13.01 38.59 -1.45
C ALA A 71 -12.87 39.46 -2.70
N GLU A 72 -12.16 38.97 -3.74
CA GLU A 72 -12.08 39.63 -5.04
C GLU A 72 -13.46 39.79 -5.68
N GLU A 73 -14.31 38.75 -5.63
CA GLU A 73 -15.69 38.80 -6.14
C GLU A 73 -16.58 39.78 -5.37
N MET A 74 -16.27 40.05 -4.10
CA MET A 74 -16.99 41.02 -3.25
C MET A 74 -16.32 42.39 -3.19
N ASP A 75 -15.23 42.60 -3.94
CA ASP A 75 -14.40 43.82 -3.94
C ASP A 75 -13.92 44.24 -2.53
N ILE A 76 -13.60 43.24 -1.70
CA ILE A 76 -13.12 43.41 -0.32
C ILE A 76 -11.59 43.40 -0.32
N LEU A 77 -10.98 44.47 0.20
CA LEU A 77 -9.53 44.52 0.43
C LEU A 77 -9.14 43.55 1.55
N LEU A 78 -8.40 42.51 1.18
CA LEU A 78 -7.94 41.48 2.10
C LEU A 78 -6.50 41.76 2.55
N ASP A 79 -6.27 41.83 3.86
CA ASP A 79 -4.91 41.92 4.42
C ASP A 79 -4.26 40.53 4.44
N ASP A 80 -3.05 40.42 3.88
CA ASP A 80 -2.26 39.18 3.83
C ASP A 80 -1.92 38.66 5.24
N SER A 81 -2.00 39.52 6.28
CA SER A 81 -1.85 39.11 7.67
C SER A 81 -2.98 38.22 8.19
N LEU A 82 -4.18 38.31 7.59
CA LEU A 82 -5.39 37.57 7.97
C LEU A 82 -5.40 36.14 7.39
N LEU A 83 -4.73 35.95 6.26
CA LEU A 83 -4.50 34.65 5.60
C LEU A 83 -3.38 33.89 6.31
N GLY A 84 -3.60 33.56 7.59
CA GLY A 84 -2.60 33.02 8.52
C GLY A 84 -1.51 32.16 7.88
N SER A 85 -0.31 32.74 7.74
CA SER A 85 0.95 32.09 7.32
C SER A 85 0.83 30.97 6.27
N ALA A 86 -0.04 31.14 5.28
CA ALA A 86 -0.03 30.34 4.07
C ALA A 86 0.82 30.98 2.96
N SER A 87 1.33 32.20 3.21
CA SER A 87 2.30 32.86 2.35
C SER A 87 3.67 32.23 2.55
N ASP A 88 4.30 31.95 1.42
CA ASP A 88 5.56 31.27 1.22
C ASP A 88 6.64 31.62 2.25
N SER A 89 7.14 30.59 2.95
CA SER A 89 8.33 30.71 3.79
C SER A 89 9.58 30.64 2.92
N ASP A 90 9.79 31.64 2.06
CA ASP A 90 11.08 32.00 1.47
C ASP A 90 11.79 33.09 2.33
N GLY A 91 11.55 33.07 3.65
CA GLY A 91 12.17 33.98 4.62
C GLY A 91 13.16 33.24 5.52
N GLU A 92 14.45 33.52 5.33
CA GLU A 92 15.52 33.15 6.25
C GLU A 92 15.24 33.67 7.68
N GLY A 93 15.14 32.76 8.64
CA GLY A 93 15.00 33.10 10.06
C GLY A 93 15.11 31.86 10.96
N PRO A 94 15.92 31.90 12.04
CA PRO A 94 16.26 30.71 12.81
C PRO A 94 15.20 30.44 13.88
N GLN A 95 14.05 29.85 13.50
CA GLN A 95 13.13 29.31 14.50
C GLN A 95 12.45 28.03 14.01
N LYS A 96 13.14 26.90 14.20
CA LYS A 96 12.55 25.55 14.29
C LYS A 96 11.63 25.44 15.51
N LYS A 97 10.53 26.18 15.56
CA LYS A 97 9.42 25.85 16.45
C LYS A 97 8.61 24.76 15.75
N ARG A 98 8.64 23.54 16.31
CA ARG A 98 7.82 22.40 15.92
C ARG A 98 6.37 22.88 15.75
N ARG A 99 5.93 23.05 14.49
CA ARG A 99 4.57 23.45 14.15
C ARG A 99 3.68 22.22 14.38
N THR A 100 3.24 22.05 15.62
CA THR A 100 2.09 21.19 15.94
C THR A 100 0.85 22.01 15.65
N ASP A 101 -0.08 21.49 14.86
CA ASP A 101 -1.40 22.06 14.71
C ASP A 101 -2.07 22.15 16.10
N LYS A 102 -2.59 23.33 16.44
CA LYS A 102 -3.32 23.58 17.71
C LYS A 102 -4.64 22.78 17.83
N SER A 103 -4.98 21.96 16.83
CA SER A 103 -6.23 21.20 16.75
C SER A 103 -6.08 19.68 16.76
N GLY A 104 -4.87 19.11 16.83
CA GLY A 104 -4.75 17.65 16.73
C GLY A 104 -3.40 16.98 16.94
N GLY A 105 -2.34 17.70 17.35
CA GLY A 105 -1.04 17.10 17.67
C GLY A 105 -0.35 16.37 16.51
N LYS A 106 -0.85 16.54 15.27
CA LYS A 106 -0.35 15.84 14.10
C LYS A 106 0.81 16.64 13.49
N LYS A 107 1.91 15.94 13.20
CA LYS A 107 3.11 16.54 12.63
C LYS A 107 2.78 17.23 11.29
N VAL A 108 3.10 18.53 11.17
CA VAL A 108 3.02 19.28 9.92
C VAL A 108 4.31 19.03 9.13
N TYR A 109 4.16 18.65 7.87
CA TYR A 109 5.27 18.45 6.94
C TYR A 109 5.34 19.64 5.98
N SER A 110 6.54 20.13 5.72
CA SER A 110 6.82 21.10 4.65
C SER A 110 6.82 20.43 3.27
N LYS A 111 6.69 21.24 2.21
CA LYS A 111 6.72 20.77 0.81
C LYS A 111 8.04 20.06 0.47
N GLU A 112 9.16 20.56 0.99
CA GLU A 112 10.49 19.94 0.84
C GLU A 112 10.58 18.57 1.52
N GLU A 113 10.00 18.43 2.72
CA GLU A 113 9.96 17.15 3.42
C GLU A 113 9.11 16.12 2.68
N ILE A 114 8.00 16.54 2.07
CA ILE A 114 7.19 15.69 1.21
C ILE A 114 7.98 15.26 -0.02
N ALA A 115 8.70 16.19 -0.67
CA ALA A 115 9.57 15.86 -1.81
C ALA A 115 10.67 14.86 -1.42
N ARG A 116 11.25 14.99 -0.22
CA ARG A 116 12.20 14.01 0.32
C ARG A 116 11.56 12.64 0.52
N MET A 117 10.36 12.59 1.13
CA MET A 117 9.63 11.34 1.32
C MET A 117 9.24 10.70 -0.02
N ARG A 118 8.85 11.49 -1.03
CA ARG A 118 8.59 10.99 -2.39
C ARG A 118 9.81 10.33 -3.01
N ARG A 119 10.99 10.96 -2.89
CA ARG A 119 12.25 10.38 -3.37
C ARG A 119 12.60 9.09 -2.63
N GLU A 120 12.36 9.04 -1.33
CA GLU A 120 12.51 7.82 -0.53
C GLU A 120 11.54 6.72 -1.01
N LEU A 121 10.27 7.06 -1.27
CA LEU A 121 9.27 6.13 -1.80
C LEU A 121 9.73 5.56 -3.14
N GLU A 122 10.12 6.42 -4.07
CA GLU A 122 10.61 6.03 -5.39
C GLU A 122 11.83 5.10 -5.29
N GLY A 123 12.78 5.44 -4.42
CA GLY A 123 13.92 4.58 -4.13
C GLY A 123 13.54 3.22 -3.51
N THR A 124 12.47 3.15 -2.73
CA THR A 124 11.95 1.86 -2.23
C THR A 124 11.18 1.09 -3.29
N LEU A 125 10.45 1.76 -4.17
CA LEU A 125 9.67 1.15 -5.25
C LEU A 125 10.58 0.52 -6.31
N GLY A 126 11.72 1.16 -6.62
CA GLY A 126 12.73 0.62 -7.52
C GLY A 126 13.43 -0.64 -7.01
N LYS A 127 13.32 -0.96 -5.72
CA LYS A 127 13.85 -2.21 -5.15
C LYS A 127 12.86 -3.35 -5.40
N SER A 128 13.38 -4.45 -5.93
CA SER A 128 12.63 -5.71 -6.05
C SER A 128 12.14 -6.22 -4.69
N LEU A 129 10.97 -6.83 -4.67
CA LEU A 129 10.34 -7.42 -3.49
C LEU A 129 10.80 -8.87 -3.35
N VAL A 130 11.70 -9.10 -2.38
CA VAL A 130 12.22 -10.44 -2.05
C VAL A 130 11.70 -10.84 -0.66
N PRO A 131 11.25 -12.10 -0.48
CA PRO A 131 10.92 -12.67 0.82
C PRO A 131 12.08 -12.53 1.82
N LYS A 132 11.73 -12.35 3.10
CA LYS A 132 12.73 -12.38 4.17
C LYS A 132 13.45 -13.73 4.20
N GLY A 133 14.78 -13.70 4.27
CA GLY A 133 15.64 -14.89 4.36
C GLY A 133 16.25 -15.33 3.04
N ILE A 134 15.84 -14.74 1.90
CA ILE A 134 16.43 -15.02 0.59
C ILE A 134 17.32 -13.83 0.21
N SER A 135 18.58 -14.11 -0.11
CA SER A 135 19.46 -13.13 -0.74
C SER A 135 19.33 -13.27 -2.26
N GLY A 136 19.15 -12.15 -2.97
CA GLY A 136 19.26 -12.16 -4.44
C GLY A 136 20.70 -12.36 -4.95
N ARG A 137 21.70 -12.23 -4.07
CA ARG A 137 23.13 -12.40 -4.40
C ARG A 137 23.69 -13.76 -4.07
N TYR A 138 23.03 -14.48 -3.17
CA TYR A 138 23.53 -15.74 -2.64
C TYR A 138 22.38 -16.73 -2.57
N LEU A 139 22.65 -17.98 -2.93
CA LEU A 139 21.71 -19.10 -2.87
C LEU A 139 21.46 -19.50 -1.39
N THR A 140 20.87 -18.60 -0.61
CA THR A 140 20.57 -18.83 0.80
C THR A 140 19.13 -19.34 0.91
N GLY A 141 19.00 -20.66 1.10
CA GLY A 141 17.95 -21.28 1.91
C GLY A 141 16.50 -21.13 1.48
N ASN A 142 16.11 -21.73 0.34
CA ASN A 142 14.86 -22.51 0.22
C ASN A 142 14.90 -23.33 -1.09
N VAL A 143 14.64 -24.64 -1.03
CA VAL A 143 14.87 -25.59 -2.15
C VAL A 143 14.01 -25.31 -3.40
N GLY A 144 12.96 -24.49 -3.30
CA GLY A 144 12.10 -24.12 -4.43
C GLY A 144 12.36 -22.75 -5.06
N VAL A 145 13.22 -21.91 -4.48
CA VAL A 145 13.40 -20.52 -4.94
C VAL A 145 14.23 -20.45 -6.21
N VAL A 146 15.25 -21.30 -6.33
CA VAL A 146 16.17 -21.34 -7.47
C VAL A 146 15.43 -21.65 -8.77
N ASP A 147 14.54 -22.63 -8.73
CA ASP A 147 13.71 -23.05 -9.86
C ASP A 147 12.84 -21.89 -10.37
N VAL A 148 12.20 -21.18 -9.45
CA VAL A 148 11.37 -20.00 -9.78
C VAL A 148 12.21 -18.85 -10.33
N LEU A 149 13.43 -18.64 -9.81
CA LEU A 149 14.32 -17.60 -10.34
C LEU A 149 14.72 -17.90 -11.77
N VAL A 150 15.12 -19.14 -12.06
CA VAL A 150 15.52 -19.59 -13.40
C VAL A 150 14.35 -19.46 -14.39
N GLU A 151 13.14 -19.83 -13.98
CA GLU A 151 11.93 -19.64 -14.80
C GLU A 151 11.60 -18.17 -15.09
N ASN A 152 11.99 -17.26 -14.20
CA ASN A 152 11.70 -15.82 -14.28
C ASN A 152 12.86 -15.02 -14.90
N GLU A 153 13.96 -15.67 -15.31
CA GLU A 153 15.11 -15.04 -15.99
C GLU A 153 14.65 -14.44 -17.33
N GLY A 154 14.42 -13.13 -17.34
CA GLY A 154 14.01 -12.36 -18.53
C GLY A 154 12.67 -11.65 -18.38
N SER A 155 11.86 -11.97 -17.37
CA SER A 155 10.68 -11.16 -17.05
C SER A 155 11.08 -10.04 -16.09
N SER A 156 10.78 -8.79 -16.46
CA SER A 156 10.96 -7.62 -15.59
C SER A 156 9.88 -7.62 -14.49
N THR A 157 9.92 -8.61 -13.60
CA THR A 157 8.93 -8.79 -12.53
C THR A 157 9.44 -8.12 -11.25
N LEU A 158 8.59 -7.31 -10.61
CA LEU A 158 8.89 -6.72 -9.29
C LEU A 158 9.12 -7.78 -8.19
N MET A 159 8.63 -9.00 -8.40
CA MET A 159 8.76 -10.17 -7.53
C MET A 159 9.45 -11.33 -8.27
N PRO A 160 10.78 -11.45 -8.20
CA PRO A 160 11.56 -12.48 -8.89
C PRO A 160 11.30 -13.88 -8.34
N THR A 161 10.98 -13.99 -7.06
CA THR A 161 10.77 -15.27 -6.36
C THR A 161 9.35 -15.82 -6.51
N HIS A 162 8.49 -15.18 -7.32
CA HIS A 162 7.10 -15.58 -7.48
C HIS A 162 6.83 -16.00 -8.92
N ARG A 163 6.18 -17.15 -9.11
CA ARG A 163 5.73 -17.62 -10.42
C ARG A 163 4.56 -16.75 -10.89
N PRO A 164 4.64 -16.08 -12.05
CA PRO A 164 3.51 -15.33 -12.57
C PRO A 164 2.44 -16.29 -13.09
N THR A 165 1.54 -16.75 -12.21
CA THR A 165 0.40 -17.59 -12.57
C THR A 165 -0.83 -16.72 -12.83
N LYS A 166 -1.65 -17.08 -13.82
CA LYS A 166 -3.00 -16.52 -13.92
C LYS A 166 -3.88 -17.28 -12.94
N ALA A 167 -4.65 -16.58 -12.10
CA ALA A 167 -5.55 -17.21 -11.12
C ALA A 167 -6.52 -18.24 -11.73
N VAL A 168 -6.88 -18.10 -13.02
CA VAL A 168 -7.68 -19.08 -13.77
C VAL A 168 -6.94 -20.40 -14.00
N GLU A 169 -5.63 -20.36 -14.19
CA GLU A 169 -4.78 -21.52 -14.45
C GLU A 169 -4.57 -22.32 -13.16
N GLU A 170 -4.33 -21.65 -12.03
CA GLU A 170 -4.18 -22.31 -10.72
C GLU A 170 -5.44 -23.10 -10.31
N VAL A 171 -6.62 -22.51 -10.48
CA VAL A 171 -7.90 -23.20 -10.17
C VAL A 171 -8.07 -24.42 -11.08
N ARG A 172 -7.64 -24.32 -12.33
CA ARG A 172 -7.75 -25.38 -13.34
C ARG A 172 -6.76 -26.51 -13.09
N GLU A 173 -5.58 -26.22 -12.54
CA GLU A 173 -4.60 -27.21 -12.08
C GLU A 173 -5.00 -27.87 -10.76
N ALA A 174 -5.48 -27.10 -9.79
CA ALA A 174 -6.01 -27.63 -8.53
C ALA A 174 -7.19 -28.61 -8.75
N GLY A 175 -7.99 -28.39 -9.81
CA GLY A 175 -9.04 -29.32 -10.23
C GLY A 175 -8.55 -30.62 -10.88
N LYS A 176 -7.32 -30.67 -11.42
CA LYS A 176 -6.76 -31.86 -12.08
C LYS A 176 -6.25 -32.90 -11.08
N GLY A 177 -5.72 -32.47 -9.93
CA GLY A 177 -5.10 -33.36 -8.93
C GLY A 177 -6.08 -34.25 -8.15
N LYS A 178 -7.38 -33.95 -8.12
CA LYS A 178 -8.39 -34.73 -7.37
C LYS A 178 -9.02 -35.89 -8.17
N ARG A 179 -8.56 -36.14 -9.40
CA ARG A 179 -9.10 -37.19 -10.30
C ARG A 179 -8.20 -38.42 -10.42
N THR A 180 -7.59 -38.88 -9.33
CA THR A 180 -6.97 -40.22 -9.33
C THR A 180 -8.00 -41.21 -8.79
N TRP A 181 -8.67 -41.89 -9.71
CA TRP A 181 -9.58 -42.99 -9.40
C TRP A 181 -8.79 -44.12 -8.74
N VAL A 182 -9.10 -44.43 -7.47
CA VAL A 182 -8.73 -45.73 -6.88
C VAL A 182 -9.65 -46.76 -7.54
N LYS A 183 -9.14 -47.49 -8.54
CA LYS A 183 -9.77 -48.73 -9.01
C LYS A 183 -9.63 -49.76 -7.88
N LYS A 184 -10.77 -50.21 -7.36
CA LYS A 184 -10.87 -51.40 -6.52
C LYS A 184 -11.60 -52.48 -7.31
#